data_AF-A0A6N3G475-F1
#
_entry.id   AF-A0A6N3G475-F1
#
_cell.length_a   1.000
_cell.length_b   1.000
_cell.length_c   1.000
_cell.angle_alpha   90.00
_cell.angle_beta   90.00
_cell.angle_gamma   90.00
#
_symmetry.space_group_name_H-M   'P 1'
#
loop_
_entity.id
_entity.type
_entity.pdbx_description
1 polymer ?
#
loop_
_entity_poly.entity_id
_entity_poly.type
_entity_poly.pdbx_seq_one_letter_code
_entity_poly.pdbx_strand_id
1 'polypeptide(L)'
;MREGELTYDDFLRRLNIQDVLIDAGYHLNRRDGLRYPSYVRLDSEGRRIRNDKFIVTQQGKCCFKPQQQKSYNIISFIKEHPHFFAEYHAGVSPDRLVNLVCNRLLNHPVADRDTRIIQPKRDVKPFDMADYDIHQFNPQDRATQKKFYPFFKHRGIDLYTQYAFHRNFCLATKHREDGMKYTNLAFPLTVPKDTGQVVGLEERGRPRMDGSGSYKGKAEGSNSSQGLWIASPAKTTLTEAKHIYWFESAYDAMAYYQLHQANDKDLRKAVFISTGGNPTVEQMRGVLTLSLPAKQHICFDTDLAGIEFAKNLQQEMYRAVRSTIEETPERKPYLDSVADGKNLDEGDIDLLPDALRSSYGKYESAWEEAMSMRSSGLCHPDDIREQTDIMNGNYKEFREGLREFLGLDKANDASFVREQPTYPNKDWNEQLLAGQKQEETVDETQAREQSPEEEQQTHFRR
;
A
#
# COMPACT_ATOMS: atom_id res chain seq x y z
N MET A 1 -8.57 -8.43 -11.66
CA MET A 1 -9.79 -9.20 -11.35
C MET A 1 -9.83 -10.38 -12.31
N ARG A 2 -10.04 -11.61 -11.83
CA ARG A 2 -10.12 -12.79 -12.70
C ARG A 2 -11.51 -12.87 -13.32
N GLU A 3 -11.60 -13.23 -14.60
CA GLU A 3 -12.88 -13.55 -15.24
C GLU A 3 -13.59 -14.67 -14.45
N GLY A 4 -14.84 -14.42 -14.04
CA GLY A 4 -15.71 -15.42 -13.39
C GLY A 4 -15.96 -15.26 -11.89
N GLU A 5 -15.33 -14.33 -11.17
CA GLU A 5 -15.67 -14.04 -9.77
C GLU A 5 -16.92 -13.15 -9.69
N LEU A 6 -18.03 -13.67 -9.15
CA LEU A 6 -19.28 -12.91 -8.96
C LEU A 6 -19.11 -11.84 -7.88
N THR A 7 -19.58 -10.63 -8.17
CA THR A 7 -19.58 -9.48 -7.24
C THR A 7 -20.84 -9.44 -6.37
N TYR A 8 -20.86 -8.54 -5.39
CA TYR A 8 -22.06 -8.29 -4.57
C TYR A 8 -23.25 -7.81 -5.39
N ASP A 9 -23.01 -7.00 -6.41
CA ASP A 9 -24.07 -6.57 -7.33
C ASP A 9 -24.59 -7.74 -8.16
N ASP A 10 -23.75 -8.69 -8.54
CA ASP A 10 -24.18 -9.92 -9.21
C ASP A 10 -25.10 -10.77 -8.32
N PHE A 11 -24.76 -10.93 -7.03
CA PHE A 11 -25.60 -11.67 -6.09
C PHE A 11 -26.95 -10.98 -5.89
N LEU A 12 -26.96 -9.66 -5.68
CA LEU A 12 -28.20 -8.90 -5.49
C LEU A 12 -29.11 -8.93 -6.74
N ARG A 13 -28.53 -9.03 -7.93
CA ARG A 13 -29.30 -9.19 -9.18
C ARG A 13 -29.87 -10.60 -9.33
N ARG A 14 -29.07 -11.63 -9.08
CA ARG A 14 -29.39 -13.03 -9.43
C ARG A 14 -30.15 -13.81 -8.37
N LEU A 15 -30.07 -13.41 -7.09
CA LEU A 15 -30.77 -14.07 -5.99
C LEU A 15 -31.96 -13.27 -5.46
N ASN A 16 -32.88 -13.96 -4.79
CA ASN A 16 -33.98 -13.38 -4.04
C ASN A 16 -33.77 -13.60 -2.54
N ILE A 17 -34.26 -12.68 -1.69
CA ILE A 17 -34.15 -12.87 -0.23
C ILE A 17 -34.92 -14.10 0.27
N GLN A 18 -35.92 -14.55 -0.49
CA GLN A 18 -36.68 -15.76 -0.20
C GLN A 18 -35.82 -17.02 -0.26
N ASP A 19 -34.93 -17.12 -1.25
CA ASP A 19 -34.03 -18.27 -1.40
C ASP A 19 -33.10 -18.39 -0.19
N VAL A 20 -32.59 -17.24 0.28
CA VAL A 20 -31.74 -17.14 1.46
C VAL A 20 -32.49 -17.47 2.75
N LEU A 21 -33.75 -17.05 2.87
CA LEU A 21 -34.58 -17.38 4.04
C LEU A 21 -34.91 -18.87 4.11
N ILE A 22 -35.23 -19.49 2.97
CA ILE A 22 -35.47 -20.94 2.88
C ILE A 22 -34.22 -21.72 3.26
N ASP A 23 -33.08 -21.29 2.74
CA ASP A 23 -31.77 -21.88 3.05
C ASP A 23 -31.39 -21.74 4.54
N ALA A 24 -31.72 -20.59 5.15
CA ALA A 24 -31.60 -20.35 6.59
C ALA A 24 -32.62 -21.15 7.45
N GLY A 25 -33.42 -22.04 6.84
CA GLY A 25 -34.37 -22.92 7.52
C GLY A 25 -35.73 -22.30 7.81
N TYR A 26 -36.10 -21.18 7.17
CA TYR A 26 -37.43 -20.61 7.29
C TYR A 26 -38.40 -21.19 6.25
N HIS A 27 -39.65 -21.34 6.64
CA HIS A 27 -40.71 -21.83 5.78
C HIS A 27 -41.77 -20.76 5.53
N LEU A 28 -42.31 -20.74 4.31
CA LEU A 28 -43.40 -19.85 3.95
C LEU A 28 -44.64 -20.15 4.81
N ASN A 29 -45.06 -19.15 5.59
CA ASN A 29 -46.23 -19.23 6.45
C ASN A 29 -47.51 -18.94 5.64
N ARG A 30 -48.19 -20.01 5.22
CA ARG A 30 -49.41 -19.92 4.40
C ARG A 30 -50.63 -19.31 5.12
N ARG A 31 -50.60 -19.16 6.45
CA ARG A 31 -51.73 -18.60 7.23
C ARG A 31 -51.74 -17.06 7.27
N ASP A 32 -50.62 -16.40 6.97
CA ASP A 32 -50.38 -15.00 7.36
C ASP A 32 -49.72 -14.21 6.20
N GLY A 33 -50.31 -14.32 5.00
CA GLY A 33 -49.65 -13.96 3.73
C GLY A 33 -50.53 -13.35 2.63
N LEU A 34 -51.66 -12.73 2.95
CA LEU A 34 -52.55 -12.16 1.92
C LEU A 34 -52.03 -10.84 1.29
N ARG A 35 -50.96 -10.22 1.83
CA ARG A 35 -50.39 -8.97 1.28
C ARG A 35 -48.86 -9.00 1.08
N TYR A 36 -48.12 -9.68 1.96
CA TYR A 36 -46.67 -9.86 1.85
C TYR A 36 -46.29 -11.27 2.29
N PRO A 37 -45.40 -11.99 1.57
CA PRO A 37 -44.94 -13.31 1.99
C PRO A 37 -44.27 -13.24 3.37
N SER A 38 -44.65 -14.14 4.26
CA SER A 38 -44.02 -14.25 5.58
C SER A 38 -43.38 -15.60 5.80
N TYR A 39 -42.22 -15.60 6.45
CA TYR A 39 -41.35 -16.76 6.63
C TYR A 39 -41.10 -16.98 8.12
N VAL A 40 -41.29 -18.21 8.59
CA VAL A 40 -41.18 -18.60 10.02
C VAL A 40 -40.34 -19.86 10.18
N ARG A 41 -39.64 -20.00 11.31
CA ARG A 41 -38.95 -21.24 11.67
C ARG A 41 -39.83 -22.16 12.50
N LEU A 42 -39.57 -23.46 12.36
CA LEU A 42 -40.20 -24.53 13.12
C LEU A 42 -39.20 -25.11 14.11
N ASP A 43 -39.68 -25.56 15.27
CA ASP A 43 -38.89 -26.33 16.22
C ASP A 43 -38.78 -27.80 15.80
N SER A 44 -38.07 -28.60 16.59
CA SER A 44 -37.86 -30.04 16.34
C SER A 44 -39.16 -30.86 16.35
N GLU A 45 -40.25 -30.32 16.91
CA GLU A 45 -41.58 -30.95 16.93
C GLU A 45 -42.50 -30.42 15.82
N GLY A 46 -41.96 -29.61 14.89
CA GLY A 46 -42.71 -29.02 13.78
C GLY A 46 -43.63 -27.88 14.19
N ARG A 47 -43.53 -27.36 15.41
CA ARG A 47 -44.32 -26.22 15.88
C ARG A 47 -43.59 -24.92 15.58
N ARG A 48 -44.35 -23.86 15.35
CA ARG A 48 -43.81 -22.53 15.03
C ARG A 48 -43.04 -21.94 16.21
N ILE A 49 -41.80 -21.53 15.98
CA ILE A 49 -41.01 -20.78 16.95
C ILE A 49 -41.60 -19.36 17.10
N ARG A 50 -41.93 -18.99 18.35
CA ARG A 50 -42.50 -17.66 18.64
C ARG A 50 -41.45 -16.56 18.43
N ASN A 51 -41.91 -15.40 17.94
CA ASN A 51 -41.09 -14.21 17.68
C ASN A 51 -39.98 -14.35 16.62
N ASP A 52 -39.92 -15.47 15.90
CA ASP A 52 -38.96 -15.68 14.82
C ASP A 52 -39.67 -15.69 13.45
N LYS A 53 -39.96 -14.47 12.94
CA LYS A 53 -40.70 -14.23 11.71
C LYS A 53 -40.03 -13.12 10.90
N PHE A 54 -39.83 -13.37 9.60
CA PHE A 54 -39.48 -12.36 8.62
C PHE A 54 -40.63 -12.11 7.64
N ILE A 55 -40.82 -10.85 7.25
CA ILE A 55 -41.75 -10.44 6.20
C ILE A 55 -40.93 -9.96 5.01
N VAL A 56 -41.23 -10.47 3.82
CA VAL A 56 -40.55 -10.11 2.57
C VAL A 56 -41.27 -8.96 1.89
N THR A 57 -40.52 -7.96 1.42
CA THR A 57 -41.08 -6.80 0.71
C THR A 57 -41.65 -7.20 -0.66
N GLN A 58 -42.50 -6.35 -1.25
CA GLN A 58 -43.20 -6.66 -2.52
C GLN A 58 -42.27 -7.07 -3.66
N GLN A 59 -41.06 -6.50 -3.70
CA GLN A 59 -40.07 -6.74 -4.74
C GLN A 59 -39.25 -8.02 -4.50
N GLY A 60 -39.40 -8.68 -3.35
CA GLY A 60 -38.62 -9.88 -3.01
C GLY A 60 -37.13 -9.64 -2.80
N LYS A 61 -36.67 -8.40 -2.68
CA LYS A 61 -35.24 -8.10 -2.53
C LYS A 61 -34.80 -7.88 -1.08
N CYS A 62 -35.74 -7.57 -0.19
CA CYS A 62 -35.45 -7.37 1.22
C CYS A 62 -36.48 -8.06 2.13
N CYS A 63 -36.10 -8.34 3.36
CA CYS A 63 -36.98 -8.79 4.43
C CYS A 63 -36.77 -7.98 5.70
N PHE A 64 -37.74 -8.00 6.63
CA PHE A 64 -37.62 -7.33 7.92
C PHE A 64 -38.37 -8.11 9.01
N LYS A 65 -38.00 -7.88 10.27
CA LYS A 65 -38.74 -8.43 11.41
C LYS A 65 -39.89 -7.48 11.78
N PRO A 66 -41.11 -7.96 12.07
CA PRO A 66 -42.21 -7.07 12.48
C PRO A 66 -41.90 -6.20 13.71
N GLN A 67 -41.03 -6.70 14.61
CA GLN A 67 -40.66 -6.04 15.87
C GLN A 67 -39.50 -5.04 15.70
N GLN A 68 -38.75 -5.13 14.61
CA GLN A 68 -37.57 -4.32 14.33
C GLN A 68 -37.70 -3.79 12.91
N GLN A 69 -38.01 -2.52 12.71
CA GLN A 69 -38.15 -1.88 11.38
C GLN A 69 -36.82 -1.79 10.59
N LYS A 70 -35.90 -2.73 10.80
CA LYS A 70 -34.65 -2.87 10.07
C LYS A 70 -34.84 -3.80 8.88
N SER A 71 -34.50 -3.29 7.69
CA SER A 71 -34.61 -4.01 6.42
C SER A 71 -33.28 -4.69 6.09
N TYR A 72 -33.35 -5.97 5.76
CA TYR A 72 -32.21 -6.80 5.37
C TYR A 72 -32.31 -7.16 3.89
N ASN A 73 -31.25 -6.90 3.14
CA ASN A 73 -31.05 -7.50 1.83
C ASN A 73 -30.25 -8.81 2.00
N ILE A 74 -29.97 -9.51 0.91
CA ILE A 74 -29.27 -10.81 0.94
C ILE A 74 -27.94 -10.72 1.72
N ILE A 75 -27.16 -9.68 1.46
CA ILE A 75 -25.82 -9.48 2.06
C ILE A 75 -25.95 -9.17 3.55
N SER A 76 -26.77 -8.20 3.92
CA SER A 76 -26.91 -7.80 5.32
C SER A 76 -27.57 -8.87 6.18
N PHE A 77 -28.48 -9.67 5.61
CA PHE A 77 -29.07 -10.81 6.30
C PHE A 77 -28.02 -11.86 6.67
N ILE A 78 -27.18 -12.27 5.71
CA ILE A 78 -26.14 -13.30 5.95
C ILE A 78 -25.10 -12.81 6.95
N LYS A 79 -24.69 -11.54 6.87
CA LYS A 79 -23.71 -10.95 7.79
C LYS A 79 -24.22 -10.86 9.23
N GLU A 80 -25.50 -10.57 9.42
CA GLU A 80 -26.08 -10.34 10.76
C GLU A 80 -26.64 -11.63 11.39
N HIS A 81 -26.92 -12.65 10.56
CA HIS A 81 -27.38 -13.95 11.00
C HIS A 81 -26.49 -15.10 10.47
N PRO A 82 -25.17 -15.07 10.73
CA PRO A 82 -24.24 -16.01 10.12
C PRO A 82 -24.47 -17.46 10.56
N HIS A 83 -24.96 -17.66 11.79
CA HIS A 83 -25.24 -18.96 12.40
C HIS A 83 -26.41 -19.74 11.77
N PHE A 84 -27.13 -19.15 10.81
CA PHE A 84 -28.16 -19.87 10.06
C PHE A 84 -27.62 -20.66 8.87
N PHE A 85 -26.35 -20.46 8.49
CA PHE A 85 -25.77 -21.04 7.29
C PHE A 85 -24.74 -22.11 7.64
N ALA A 86 -24.74 -23.21 6.89
CA ALA A 86 -23.86 -24.36 7.13
C ALA A 86 -22.37 -24.03 6.94
N GLU A 87 -22.07 -23.03 6.12
CA GLU A 87 -20.71 -22.56 5.82
C GLU A 87 -20.12 -21.67 6.91
N TYR A 88 -20.92 -21.30 7.92
CA TYR A 88 -20.41 -20.53 9.04
C TYR A 88 -19.61 -21.41 10.00
N HIS A 89 -18.35 -21.04 10.19
CA HIS A 89 -17.52 -21.54 11.27
C HIS A 89 -16.73 -20.39 11.90
N ALA A 90 -16.28 -20.56 13.15
CA ALA A 90 -15.48 -19.56 13.83
C ALA A 90 -14.23 -19.21 12.98
N GLY A 91 -14.02 -17.91 12.74
CA GLY A 91 -12.91 -17.40 11.91
C GLY A 91 -13.23 -17.11 10.44
N VAL A 92 -14.43 -17.43 9.93
CA VAL A 92 -14.87 -16.95 8.61
C VAL A 92 -15.22 -15.48 8.67
N SER A 93 -14.67 -14.67 7.75
CA SER A 93 -15.08 -13.27 7.64
C SER A 93 -16.53 -13.17 7.11
N PRO A 94 -17.34 -12.21 7.58
CA PRO A 94 -18.73 -12.05 7.13
C PRO A 94 -18.86 -11.93 5.60
N ASP A 95 -17.90 -11.27 4.95
CA ASP A 95 -17.85 -11.15 3.49
C ASP A 95 -17.56 -12.48 2.77
N ARG A 96 -16.69 -13.32 3.34
CA ARG A 96 -16.44 -14.66 2.81
C ARG A 96 -17.67 -15.55 2.97
N LEU A 97 -18.38 -15.46 4.09
CA LEU A 97 -19.61 -16.20 4.31
C LEU A 97 -20.68 -15.84 3.27
N VAL A 98 -20.88 -14.54 3.00
CA VAL A 98 -21.78 -14.06 1.94
C VAL A 98 -21.40 -14.68 0.59
N ASN A 99 -20.11 -14.69 0.25
CA ASN A 99 -19.65 -15.25 -1.01
C ASN A 99 -19.90 -16.76 -1.12
N LEU A 100 -19.63 -17.53 -0.05
CA LEU A 100 -19.86 -18.98 -0.01
C LEU A 100 -21.34 -19.33 -0.17
N VAL A 101 -22.20 -18.72 0.64
CA VAL A 101 -23.65 -18.95 0.63
C VAL A 101 -24.25 -18.56 -0.72
N CYS A 102 -23.94 -17.37 -1.23
CA CYS A 102 -24.50 -16.90 -2.50
C CYS A 102 -24.05 -17.73 -3.70
N ASN A 103 -22.78 -18.15 -3.76
CA ASN A 103 -22.31 -19.01 -4.84
C ASN A 103 -22.92 -20.41 -4.77
N ARG A 104 -23.10 -21.00 -3.58
CA ARG A 104 -23.80 -22.28 -3.43
C ARG A 104 -25.24 -22.18 -3.92
N LEU A 105 -25.97 -21.15 -3.51
CA LEU A 105 -27.36 -20.93 -3.95
C LEU A 105 -27.48 -20.73 -5.48
N LEU A 106 -26.43 -20.19 -6.11
CA LEU A 106 -26.35 -20.04 -7.57
C LEU A 106 -25.80 -21.28 -8.29
N ASN A 107 -25.55 -22.39 -7.58
CA ASN A 107 -24.87 -23.58 -8.10
C ASN A 107 -23.54 -23.26 -8.79
N HIS A 108 -22.86 -22.21 -8.35
CA HIS A 108 -21.57 -21.80 -8.86
C HIS A 108 -20.47 -22.45 -8.01
N PRO A 109 -19.65 -23.36 -8.59
CA PRO A 109 -18.63 -24.07 -7.83
C PRO A 109 -17.58 -23.07 -7.31
N VAL A 110 -17.53 -22.88 -5.99
CA VAL A 110 -16.42 -22.19 -5.34
C VAL A 110 -15.36 -23.25 -5.08
N ALA A 111 -14.18 -23.09 -5.67
CA ALA A 111 -13.06 -23.95 -5.33
C ALA A 111 -12.86 -23.91 -3.80
N ASP A 112 -12.89 -25.08 -3.17
CA ASP A 112 -12.70 -25.23 -1.73
C ASP A 112 -11.26 -24.80 -1.41
N ARG A 113 -11.07 -23.51 -1.15
CA ARG A 113 -9.83 -23.03 -0.58
C ARG A 113 -9.87 -23.46 0.86
N ASP A 114 -9.15 -24.54 1.14
CA ASP A 114 -8.79 -25.03 2.47
C ASP A 114 -8.94 -23.88 3.45
N THR A 115 -9.90 -24.03 4.36
CA THR A 115 -9.98 -23.20 5.53
C THR A 115 -8.56 -23.07 6.04
N ARG A 116 -8.01 -21.84 6.04
CA ARG A 116 -6.89 -21.52 6.89
C ARG A 116 -7.41 -21.65 8.32
N ILE A 117 -7.59 -22.89 8.78
CA ILE A 117 -7.16 -23.30 10.10
C ILE A 117 -5.83 -22.58 10.23
N ILE A 118 -5.72 -21.72 11.25
CA ILE A 118 -4.42 -21.26 11.71
C ILE A 118 -3.66 -22.55 11.94
N GLN A 119 -2.89 -22.99 10.95
CA GLN A 119 -2.07 -24.17 11.10
C GLN A 119 -1.21 -23.80 12.30
N PRO A 120 -1.17 -24.64 13.36
CA PRO A 120 -0.25 -24.42 14.46
C PRO A 120 1.09 -24.13 13.78
N LYS A 121 1.66 -22.96 14.10
CA LYS A 121 2.85 -22.35 13.47
C LYS A 121 3.73 -23.50 12.98
N ARG A 122 3.59 -23.89 11.70
CA ARG A 122 4.51 -24.87 11.14
C ARG A 122 5.86 -24.24 11.40
N ASP A 123 6.80 -24.99 11.96
CA ASP A 123 8.19 -24.55 11.98
C ASP A 123 8.60 -24.45 10.51
N VAL A 124 8.27 -23.31 9.89
CA VAL A 124 8.66 -22.98 8.53
C VAL A 124 10.16 -22.92 8.63
N LYS A 125 10.83 -23.78 7.87
CA LYS A 125 12.28 -23.77 7.76
C LYS A 125 12.72 -22.31 7.60
N PRO A 126 13.60 -21.80 8.49
CA PRO A 126 14.13 -20.45 8.34
C PRO A 126 14.74 -20.27 6.96
N PHE A 127 14.65 -19.05 6.42
CA PHE A 127 15.29 -18.76 5.14
C PHE A 127 16.80 -19.08 5.20
N ASP A 128 17.29 -19.79 4.19
CA ASP A 128 18.69 -20.02 3.98
C ASP A 128 19.04 -19.71 2.51
N MET A 129 20.00 -18.81 2.30
CA MET A 129 20.48 -18.45 0.96
C MET A 129 21.15 -19.64 0.27
N ALA A 130 21.70 -20.60 1.04
CA ALA A 130 22.34 -21.80 0.51
C ALA A 130 21.34 -22.78 -0.16
N ASP A 131 20.04 -22.62 0.06
CA ASP A 131 19.00 -23.40 -0.61
C ASP A 131 18.82 -23.03 -2.10
N TYR A 132 19.54 -22.02 -2.58
CA TYR A 132 19.37 -21.43 -3.90
C TYR A 132 20.69 -21.42 -4.68
N ASP A 133 20.62 -21.75 -5.98
CA ASP A 133 21.72 -21.45 -6.89
C ASP A 133 21.68 -19.95 -7.24
N ILE A 134 22.72 -19.23 -6.84
CA ILE A 134 22.81 -17.78 -7.00
C ILE A 134 23.64 -17.42 -8.22
N HIS A 135 23.04 -16.65 -9.13
CA HIS A 135 23.74 -16.04 -10.24
C HIS A 135 23.79 -14.52 -10.05
N GLN A 136 24.99 -14.00 -9.80
CA GLN A 136 25.22 -12.56 -9.63
C GLN A 136 25.28 -11.83 -10.97
N PHE A 137 24.83 -10.58 -10.98
CA PHE A 137 24.99 -9.72 -12.14
C PHE A 137 26.43 -9.20 -12.21
N ASN A 138 27.09 -9.33 -13.37
CA ASN A 138 28.43 -8.77 -13.58
C ASN A 138 28.38 -7.65 -14.64
N PRO A 139 28.63 -6.38 -14.26
CA PRO A 139 28.68 -5.25 -15.20
C PRO A 139 29.72 -5.40 -16.32
N GLN A 140 30.72 -6.25 -16.15
CA GLN A 140 31.79 -6.48 -17.12
C GLN A 140 31.57 -7.71 -18.01
N ASP A 141 30.55 -8.53 -17.73
CA ASP A 141 30.29 -9.77 -18.49
C ASP A 141 28.92 -9.76 -19.16
N ARG A 142 28.92 -9.54 -20.47
CA ARG A 142 27.70 -9.50 -21.31
C ARG A 142 26.91 -10.83 -21.28
N ALA A 143 27.55 -11.97 -21.07
CA ALA A 143 26.86 -13.26 -20.99
C ALA A 143 26.00 -13.36 -19.73
N THR A 144 26.49 -12.82 -18.60
CA THR A 144 25.69 -12.74 -17.36
C THR A 144 24.51 -11.78 -17.54
N GLN A 145 24.75 -10.59 -18.09
CA GLN A 145 23.74 -9.55 -18.31
C GLN A 145 22.54 -10.05 -19.13
N LYS A 146 22.81 -10.83 -20.18
CA LYS A 146 21.76 -11.42 -21.03
C LYS A 146 20.75 -12.28 -20.25
N LYS A 147 21.15 -12.92 -19.15
CA LYS A 147 20.23 -13.75 -18.34
C LYS A 147 19.23 -12.92 -17.54
N PHE A 148 19.57 -11.69 -17.19
CA PHE A 148 18.72 -10.75 -16.45
C PHE A 148 17.74 -10.01 -17.36
N TYR A 149 18.06 -9.86 -18.65
CA TYR A 149 17.25 -9.13 -19.62
C TYR A 149 15.73 -9.45 -19.58
N PRO A 150 15.29 -10.73 -19.52
CA PRO A 150 13.86 -11.04 -19.49
C PRO A 150 13.10 -10.50 -18.26
N PHE A 151 13.81 -10.21 -17.17
CA PHE A 151 13.21 -9.70 -15.93
C PHE A 151 13.07 -8.17 -15.94
N PHE A 152 13.99 -7.48 -16.61
CA PHE A 152 14.01 -6.00 -16.66
C PHE A 152 13.35 -5.42 -17.91
N LYS A 153 13.34 -6.12 -19.05
CA LYS A 153 12.81 -5.59 -20.33
C LYS A 153 11.40 -5.01 -20.21
N HIS A 154 10.47 -5.80 -19.66
CA HIS A 154 9.07 -5.39 -19.52
C HIS A 154 8.84 -4.36 -18.40
N ARG A 155 9.89 -4.02 -17.67
CA ARG A 155 9.89 -3.01 -16.61
C ARG A 155 10.50 -1.69 -17.07
N GLY A 156 11.02 -1.61 -18.30
CA GLY A 156 11.68 -0.40 -18.81
C GLY A 156 13.01 -0.08 -18.13
N ILE A 157 13.51 -0.95 -17.25
CA ILE A 157 14.74 -0.73 -16.49
C ILE A 157 15.94 -0.99 -17.38
N ASP A 158 16.70 0.07 -17.64
CA ASP A 158 17.84 0.05 -18.53
C ASP A 158 19.08 -0.59 -17.90
N LEU A 159 20.12 -0.75 -18.72
CA LEU A 159 21.34 -1.41 -18.31
C LEU A 159 22.19 -0.54 -17.36
N TYR A 160 22.09 0.79 -17.44
CA TYR A 160 22.80 1.71 -16.54
C TYR A 160 22.26 1.64 -15.11
N THR A 161 20.94 1.53 -14.97
CA THR A 161 20.26 1.34 -13.70
C THR A 161 20.59 -0.04 -13.12
N GLN A 162 20.63 -1.07 -13.96
CA GLN A 162 21.14 -2.39 -13.55
C GLN A 162 22.60 -2.32 -13.09
N TYR A 163 23.44 -1.53 -13.75
CA TYR A 163 24.84 -1.28 -13.32
C TYR A 163 24.92 -0.54 -12.00
N ALA A 164 24.02 0.40 -11.72
CA ALA A 164 23.99 1.12 -10.45
C ALA A 164 23.69 0.18 -9.27
N PHE A 165 22.74 -0.75 -9.46
CA PHE A 165 22.24 -1.65 -8.41
C PHE A 165 22.77 -3.08 -8.48
N HIS A 166 23.80 -3.37 -9.28
CA HIS A 166 24.26 -4.74 -9.58
C HIS A 166 24.60 -5.62 -8.37
N ARG A 167 24.89 -5.00 -7.22
CA ARG A 167 25.21 -5.69 -5.95
C ARG A 167 23.97 -6.02 -5.12
N ASN A 168 22.82 -5.48 -5.51
CA ASN A 168 21.60 -5.49 -4.72
C ASN A 168 20.50 -6.35 -5.38
N PHE A 169 20.81 -7.08 -6.45
CA PHE A 169 19.92 -8.08 -7.01
C PHE A 169 20.71 -9.25 -7.57
N CYS A 170 20.07 -10.41 -7.67
CA CYS A 170 20.67 -11.61 -8.27
C CYS A 170 19.57 -12.46 -8.95
N LEU A 171 19.94 -13.48 -9.72
CA LEU A 171 18.99 -14.54 -10.04
C LEU A 171 19.15 -15.66 -9.01
N ALA A 172 18.05 -16.02 -8.36
CA ALA A 172 18.02 -17.12 -7.42
C ALA A 172 17.22 -18.28 -8.04
N THR A 173 17.82 -19.47 -8.11
CA THR A 173 17.14 -20.67 -8.61
C THR A 173 16.89 -21.63 -7.46
N LYS A 174 15.61 -21.91 -7.18
CA LYS A 174 15.20 -22.92 -6.20
C LYS A 174 14.92 -24.24 -6.90
N HIS A 175 15.46 -25.33 -6.36
CA HIS A 175 15.13 -26.69 -6.79
C HIS A 175 14.01 -27.24 -5.90
N ARG A 176 13.04 -27.88 -6.52
CA ARG A 176 11.96 -28.56 -5.82
C ARG A 176 12.19 -30.06 -5.73
N GLU A 177 11.52 -30.67 -4.76
CA GLU A 177 11.45 -32.13 -4.58
C GLU A 177 10.88 -32.86 -5.81
N ASP A 178 10.00 -32.21 -6.57
CA ASP A 178 9.41 -32.73 -7.82
C ASP A 178 10.38 -32.65 -9.03
N GLY A 179 11.62 -32.21 -8.82
CA GLY A 179 12.64 -32.03 -9.86
C GLY A 179 12.49 -30.76 -10.70
N MET A 180 11.43 -29.96 -10.48
CA MET A 180 11.30 -28.66 -11.13
C MET A 180 12.25 -27.64 -10.52
N LYS A 181 12.66 -26.67 -11.33
CA LYS A 181 13.45 -25.52 -10.89
C LYS A 181 12.80 -24.23 -11.34
N TYR A 182 12.80 -23.24 -10.46
CA TYR A 182 12.30 -21.90 -10.77
C TYR A 182 13.39 -20.88 -10.52
N THR A 183 13.68 -20.07 -11.53
CA THR A 183 14.62 -18.95 -11.44
C THR A 183 13.85 -17.65 -11.39
N ASN A 184 14.02 -16.91 -10.31
CA ASN A 184 13.45 -15.58 -10.11
C ASN A 184 14.56 -14.54 -10.06
N LEU A 185 14.26 -13.31 -10.50
CA LEU A 185 15.03 -12.15 -10.07
C LEU A 185 14.75 -11.95 -8.59
N ALA A 186 15.81 -11.91 -7.79
CA ALA A 186 15.75 -11.83 -6.35
C ALA A 186 16.43 -10.56 -5.85
N PHE A 187 15.75 -9.89 -4.92
CA PHE A 187 16.23 -8.72 -4.21
C PHE A 187 16.50 -9.14 -2.75
N PRO A 188 17.77 -9.28 -2.34
CA PRO A 188 18.12 -9.73 -1.00
C PRO A 188 17.58 -8.80 0.09
N LEU A 189 16.89 -9.39 1.07
CA LEU A 189 16.36 -8.70 2.23
C LEU A 189 17.36 -8.78 3.38
N THR A 190 17.61 -7.67 4.06
CA THR A 190 18.52 -7.55 5.21
C THR A 190 17.82 -6.82 6.35
N VAL A 191 18.32 -6.97 7.57
CA VAL A 191 17.81 -6.21 8.72
C VAL A 191 18.62 -4.91 8.82
N PRO A 192 18.00 -3.74 9.09
CA PRO A 192 18.73 -2.46 9.11
C PRO A 192 20.00 -2.42 9.98
N LYS A 193 19.99 -3.11 11.13
CA LYS A 193 21.13 -3.19 12.06
C LYS A 193 22.20 -4.22 11.67
N ASP A 194 21.88 -5.13 10.74
CA ASP A 194 22.79 -6.15 10.23
C ASP A 194 22.54 -6.35 8.73
N THR A 195 23.20 -5.50 7.93
CA THR A 195 23.15 -5.58 6.47
C THR A 195 24.10 -6.64 5.90
N GLY A 196 24.88 -7.33 6.75
CA GLY A 196 25.80 -8.38 6.35
C GLY A 196 25.10 -9.73 6.14
N GLN A 197 23.97 -9.96 6.81
CA GLN A 197 23.19 -11.18 6.69
C GLN A 197 21.92 -10.99 5.87
N VAL A 198 21.75 -11.82 4.83
CA VAL A 198 20.51 -11.92 4.07
C VAL A 198 19.51 -12.77 4.84
N VAL A 199 18.33 -12.22 5.13
CA VAL A 199 17.25 -12.84 5.92
C VAL A 199 16.02 -13.19 5.09
N GLY A 200 16.12 -13.05 3.76
CA GLY A 200 15.05 -13.38 2.83
C GLY A 200 15.32 -12.84 1.44
N LEU A 201 14.41 -13.12 0.51
CA LEU A 201 14.44 -12.56 -0.85
C LEU A 201 13.05 -12.00 -1.19
N GLU A 202 12.96 -10.79 -1.73
CA GLU A 202 11.84 -10.42 -2.58
C GLU A 202 12.07 -11.05 -3.96
N GLU A 203 11.13 -11.84 -4.45
CA GLU A 203 11.25 -12.60 -5.70
C GLU A 203 10.30 -12.07 -6.78
N ARG A 204 10.84 -11.93 -8.00
CA ARG A 204 10.15 -11.50 -9.21
C ARG A 204 10.41 -12.50 -10.33
N GLY A 205 9.35 -13.18 -10.76
CA GLY A 205 9.40 -14.12 -11.87
C GLY A 205 9.37 -13.41 -13.22
N ARG A 206 9.51 -14.23 -14.26
CA ARG A 206 9.33 -13.77 -15.64
C ARG A 206 7.85 -13.48 -15.93
N PRO A 207 7.54 -12.55 -16.85
CA PRO A 207 6.22 -12.44 -17.43
C PRO A 207 5.79 -13.78 -18.04
N ARG A 208 4.56 -14.19 -17.78
CA ARG A 208 3.96 -15.39 -18.36
C ARG A 208 3.52 -15.10 -19.79
N MET A 209 3.63 -16.10 -20.66
CA MET A 209 3.25 -15.97 -22.08
C MET A 209 1.75 -15.73 -22.29
N ASP A 210 0.91 -16.12 -21.33
CA ASP A 210 -0.54 -15.94 -21.36
C ASP A 210 -1.00 -14.53 -20.95
N GLY A 211 -0.07 -13.62 -20.66
CA GLY A 211 -0.39 -12.26 -20.24
C GLY A 211 -0.90 -12.14 -18.79
N SER A 212 -0.98 -13.23 -18.02
CA SER A 212 -1.49 -13.24 -16.64
C SER A 212 -0.54 -12.59 -15.60
N GLY A 213 0.45 -11.83 -16.06
CA GLY A 213 1.44 -11.14 -15.24
C GLY A 213 2.70 -11.97 -14.97
N SER A 214 3.39 -11.64 -13.89
CA SER A 214 4.62 -12.32 -13.42
C SER A 214 4.46 -12.77 -11.98
N TYR A 215 5.19 -13.80 -11.57
CA TYR A 215 5.26 -14.16 -10.16
C TYR A 215 5.85 -12.99 -9.34
N LYS A 216 5.19 -12.65 -8.23
CA LYS A 216 5.66 -11.69 -7.21
C LYS A 216 5.48 -12.36 -5.86
N GLY A 217 6.53 -12.37 -5.04
CA GLY A 217 6.46 -12.97 -3.72
C GLY A 217 7.71 -12.70 -2.89
N LYS A 218 7.78 -13.38 -1.74
CA LYS A 218 9.00 -13.50 -0.95
C LYS A 218 9.40 -14.96 -0.90
N ALA A 219 10.70 -15.23 -0.84
CA ALA A 219 11.23 -16.57 -0.62
C ALA A 219 10.63 -17.18 0.65
N GLU A 220 10.42 -18.50 0.64
CA GLU A 220 9.96 -19.24 1.82
C GLU A 220 10.92 -19.03 3.00
N GLY A 221 10.35 -18.88 4.21
CA GLY A 221 11.13 -18.60 5.41
C GLY A 221 11.68 -17.17 5.52
N SER A 222 11.46 -16.29 4.52
CA SER A 222 11.93 -14.91 4.56
C SER A 222 11.37 -14.17 5.78
N ASN A 223 12.23 -13.46 6.50
CA ASN A 223 11.84 -12.57 7.58
C ASN A 223 11.06 -11.37 7.02
N SER A 224 9.75 -11.53 6.88
CA SER A 224 8.85 -10.49 6.36
C SER A 224 8.55 -9.40 7.38
N SER A 225 8.86 -9.63 8.66
CA SER A 225 8.65 -8.66 9.74
C SER A 225 9.75 -7.61 9.78
N GLN A 226 10.99 -7.95 9.44
CA GLN A 226 12.13 -7.01 9.57
C GLN A 226 12.98 -6.87 8.31
N GLY A 227 12.94 -7.88 7.43
CA GLY A 227 13.74 -7.90 6.21
C GLY A 227 13.30 -6.82 5.24
N LEU A 228 14.25 -6.00 4.81
CA LEU A 228 14.10 -4.92 3.84
C LEU A 228 15.12 -5.09 2.73
N TRP A 229 14.73 -4.77 1.50
CA TRP A 229 15.73 -4.53 0.48
C TRP A 229 16.33 -3.15 0.72
N ILE A 230 17.61 -3.10 1.06
CA ILE A 230 18.35 -1.87 1.36
C ILE A 230 19.46 -1.75 0.34
N ALA A 231 19.42 -0.69 -0.48
CA ALA A 231 20.35 -0.54 -1.59
C ALA A 231 20.86 0.88 -1.72
N SER A 232 22.13 1.01 -2.11
CA SER A 232 22.73 2.29 -2.46
C SER A 232 23.76 2.07 -3.57
N PRO A 233 23.65 2.78 -4.71
CA PRO A 233 24.64 2.67 -5.79
C PRO A 233 26.07 2.95 -5.34
N ALA A 234 26.25 3.93 -4.45
CA ALA A 234 27.53 4.31 -3.87
C ALA A 234 27.89 3.55 -2.57
N LYS A 235 27.08 2.56 -2.16
CA LYS A 235 27.23 1.82 -0.88
C LYS A 235 27.17 2.72 0.37
N THR A 236 26.40 3.79 0.31
CA THR A 236 26.15 4.62 1.50
C THR A 236 25.42 3.80 2.56
N THR A 237 25.87 3.88 3.81
CA THR A 237 25.19 3.24 4.94
C THR A 237 23.97 4.05 5.39
N LEU A 238 23.05 3.46 6.16
CA LEU A 238 21.86 4.16 6.67
C LEU A 238 22.22 5.38 7.53
N THR A 239 23.28 5.27 8.32
CA THR A 239 23.78 6.32 9.23
C THR A 239 24.46 7.48 8.51
N GLU A 240 25.06 7.23 7.34
CA GLU A 240 25.74 8.25 6.53
C GLU A 240 24.81 8.90 5.48
N ALA A 241 23.66 8.28 5.24
CA ALA A 241 22.73 8.73 4.23
C ALA A 241 22.14 10.09 4.58
N LYS A 242 22.11 11.00 3.59
CA LYS A 242 21.38 12.26 3.70
C LYS A 242 19.93 12.14 3.24
N HIS A 243 19.66 11.13 2.40
CA HIS A 243 18.36 10.88 1.79
C HIS A 243 18.07 9.38 1.81
N ILE A 244 16.89 9.03 2.34
CA ILE A 244 16.33 7.68 2.33
C ILE A 244 15.06 7.71 1.51
N TYR A 245 14.92 6.82 0.53
CA TYR A 245 13.74 6.73 -0.32
C TYR A 245 12.99 5.41 -0.07
N TRP A 246 11.69 5.50 0.21
CA TRP A 246 10.85 4.38 0.65
C TRP A 246 9.87 3.91 -0.42
N PHE A 247 9.96 2.64 -0.82
CA PHE A 247 9.15 2.05 -1.87
C PHE A 247 8.48 0.74 -1.42
N GLU A 248 7.39 0.38 -2.09
CA GLU A 248 6.75 -0.92 -1.89
C GLU A 248 7.53 -2.04 -2.57
N SER A 249 8.24 -1.74 -3.65
CA SER A 249 9.06 -2.70 -4.38
C SER A 249 10.40 -2.18 -4.87
N ALA A 250 11.37 -3.09 -5.01
CA ALA A 250 12.67 -2.77 -5.55
C ALA A 250 12.60 -2.29 -7.03
N TYR A 251 11.60 -2.73 -7.80
CA TYR A 251 11.39 -2.22 -9.15
C TYR A 251 11.02 -0.73 -9.16
N ASP A 252 10.18 -0.28 -8.23
CA ASP A 252 9.79 1.13 -8.14
C ASP A 252 10.98 1.99 -7.72
N ALA A 253 11.79 1.49 -6.79
CA ALA A 253 13.03 2.14 -6.38
C ALA A 253 14.02 2.32 -7.55
N MET A 254 14.23 1.26 -8.34
CA MET A 254 15.08 1.32 -9.52
C MET A 254 14.50 2.23 -10.61
N ALA A 255 13.18 2.21 -10.82
CA ALA A 255 12.52 3.07 -11.79
C ALA A 255 12.62 4.55 -11.39
N TYR A 256 12.41 4.87 -10.12
CA TYR A 256 12.63 6.21 -9.57
C TYR A 256 14.07 6.67 -9.83
N TYR A 257 15.06 5.82 -9.53
CA TYR A 257 16.46 6.16 -9.79
C TYR A 257 16.70 6.47 -11.27
N GLN A 258 16.18 5.66 -12.19
CA GLN A 258 16.34 5.87 -13.63
C GLN A 258 15.73 7.19 -14.09
N LEU A 259 14.55 7.54 -13.59
CA LEU A 259 13.84 8.77 -13.93
C LEU A 259 14.58 10.03 -13.47
N HIS A 260 15.29 9.98 -12.34
CA HIS A 260 15.80 11.19 -11.68
C HIS A 260 17.33 11.33 -11.73
N GLN A 261 18.11 10.25 -11.91
CA GLN A 261 19.58 10.29 -11.85
C GLN A 261 20.24 11.26 -12.86
N ALA A 262 19.55 11.58 -13.96
CA ALA A 262 20.05 12.54 -14.93
C ALA A 262 20.14 13.95 -14.33
N ASN A 263 19.13 14.33 -13.54
CA ASN A 263 18.94 15.66 -12.96
C ASN A 263 19.44 15.77 -11.52
N ASP A 264 19.51 14.64 -10.80
CA ASP A 264 20.06 14.56 -9.44
C ASP A 264 21.27 13.61 -9.41
N LYS A 265 22.47 14.20 -9.40
CA LYS A 265 23.74 13.45 -9.36
C LYS A 265 24.06 12.90 -7.98
N ASP A 266 23.46 13.43 -6.91
CA ASP A 266 23.67 12.96 -5.55
C ASP A 266 22.77 11.77 -5.20
N LEU A 267 21.78 11.49 -6.04
CA LEU A 267 20.91 10.31 -5.93
C LEU A 267 21.69 8.98 -5.85
N ARG A 268 22.88 8.90 -6.46
CA ARG A 268 23.78 7.74 -6.34
C ARG A 268 24.25 7.47 -4.90
N LYS A 269 24.27 8.50 -4.04
CA LYS A 269 24.66 8.43 -2.63
C LYS A 269 23.47 8.21 -1.71
N ALA A 270 22.24 8.27 -2.22
CA ALA A 270 21.05 7.98 -1.43
C ALA A 270 20.95 6.48 -1.09
N VAL A 271 20.09 6.17 -0.13
CA VAL A 271 19.69 4.80 0.18
C VAL A 271 18.23 4.59 -0.24
N PHE A 272 18.01 3.49 -0.93
CA PHE A 272 16.72 3.04 -1.45
C PHE A 272 16.25 1.86 -0.62
N ILE A 273 15.02 1.94 -0.15
CA ILE A 273 14.39 0.94 0.69
C ILE A 273 13.20 0.37 -0.04
N SER A 274 13.12 -0.95 -0.12
CA SER A 274 11.86 -1.63 -0.42
C SER A 274 11.42 -2.55 0.71
N THR A 275 10.14 -2.43 1.07
CA THR A 275 9.44 -3.25 2.06
C THR A 275 9.04 -4.63 1.52
N GLY A 276 9.17 -4.83 0.20
CA GLY A 276 8.78 -6.05 -0.50
C GLY A 276 7.27 -6.34 -0.42
N GLY A 277 6.44 -5.29 -0.33
CA GLY A 277 5.00 -5.36 -0.05
C GLY A 277 4.60 -4.50 1.14
N ASN A 278 3.58 -4.92 1.91
CA ASN A 278 3.04 -4.12 3.00
C ASN A 278 4.11 -3.82 4.07
N PRO A 279 4.42 -2.54 4.35
CA PRO A 279 5.37 -2.17 5.39
C PRO A 279 4.89 -2.60 6.78
N THR A 280 5.83 -3.05 7.61
CA THR A 280 5.58 -3.35 9.02
C THR A 280 6.21 -2.30 9.93
N VAL A 281 5.73 -2.23 11.17
CA VAL A 281 6.29 -1.33 12.19
C VAL A 281 7.76 -1.62 12.46
N GLU A 282 8.16 -2.90 12.52
CA GLU A 282 9.55 -3.26 12.80
C GLU A 282 10.50 -2.88 11.65
N GLN A 283 10.06 -3.02 10.40
CA GLN A 283 10.81 -2.50 9.25
C GLN A 283 11.01 -0.99 9.34
N MET A 284 9.91 -0.24 9.56
CA MET A 284 9.95 1.22 9.61
C MET A 284 10.84 1.72 10.74
N ARG A 285 10.63 1.22 11.97
CA ARG A 285 11.43 1.59 13.13
C ARG A 285 12.89 1.19 12.97
N GLY A 286 13.16 0.01 12.41
CA GLY A 286 14.52 -0.47 12.21
C GLY A 286 15.38 0.48 11.38
N VAL A 287 14.81 1.06 10.31
CA VAL A 287 15.50 2.07 9.49
C VAL A 287 15.53 3.42 10.19
N LEU A 288 14.38 3.90 10.66
CA LEU A 288 14.25 5.24 11.26
C LEU A 288 15.23 5.43 12.42
N THR A 289 15.38 4.45 13.33
CA THR A 289 16.34 4.53 14.45
C THR A 289 17.79 4.78 14.00
N LEU A 290 18.17 4.38 12.79
CA LEU A 290 19.52 4.56 12.25
C LEU A 290 19.65 5.78 11.32
N SER A 291 18.53 6.34 10.87
CA SER A 291 18.51 7.34 9.80
C SER A 291 17.62 8.54 10.09
N LEU A 292 17.23 8.79 11.34
CA LEU A 292 16.44 9.98 11.72
C LEU A 292 17.03 11.31 11.17
N PRO A 293 18.38 11.51 11.19
CA PRO A 293 19.00 12.69 10.57
C PRO A 293 18.83 12.84 9.06
N ALA A 294 18.51 11.75 8.37
CA ALA A 294 18.35 11.76 6.93
C ALA A 294 16.95 12.26 6.55
N LYS A 295 16.86 12.99 5.44
CA LYS A 295 15.57 13.34 4.86
C LYS A 295 14.88 12.08 4.32
N GLN A 296 13.66 11.83 4.78
CA GLN A 296 12.86 10.66 4.42
C GLN A 296 11.93 10.99 3.24
N HIS A 297 12.15 10.35 2.10
CA HIS A 297 11.30 10.50 0.92
C HIS A 297 10.35 9.31 0.83
N ILE A 298 9.06 9.57 0.96
CA ILE A 298 8.01 8.55 0.97
C ILE A 298 7.51 8.39 -0.47
N CYS A 299 7.84 7.27 -1.10
CA CYS A 299 7.62 7.03 -2.53
C CYS A 299 6.66 5.85 -2.80
N PHE A 300 5.85 5.44 -1.82
CA PHE A 300 4.83 4.40 -2.00
C PHE A 300 3.78 4.76 -3.06
N ASP A 301 3.07 3.74 -3.53
CA ASP A 301 2.09 3.84 -4.59
C ASP A 301 0.98 4.86 -4.24
N THR A 302 0.29 5.37 -5.27
CA THR A 302 -0.81 6.33 -5.10
C THR A 302 -2.19 5.68 -5.00
N ASP A 303 -2.23 4.35 -4.93
CA ASP A 303 -3.45 3.62 -4.63
C ASP A 303 -3.85 3.74 -3.15
N LEU A 304 -5.03 3.19 -2.79
CA LEU A 304 -5.54 3.27 -1.42
C LEU A 304 -4.60 2.65 -0.39
N ALA A 305 -3.89 1.57 -0.74
CA ALA A 305 -2.97 0.91 0.17
C ALA A 305 -1.68 1.72 0.35
N GLY A 306 -1.10 2.22 -0.75
CA GLY A 306 0.10 3.04 -0.73
C GLY A 306 -0.09 4.39 -0.01
N ILE A 307 -1.31 4.97 -0.08
CA ILE A 307 -1.68 6.15 0.72
C ILE A 307 -1.69 5.82 2.23
N GLU A 308 -2.28 4.69 2.62
CA GLU A 308 -2.31 4.25 4.02
C GLU A 308 -0.88 3.95 4.54
N PHE A 309 -0.04 3.32 3.71
CA PHE A 309 1.37 3.08 4.04
C PHE A 309 2.15 4.38 4.24
N ALA A 310 1.87 5.41 3.44
CA ALA A 310 2.47 6.73 3.59
C ALA A 310 2.19 7.33 4.96
N LYS A 311 0.91 7.30 5.33
CA LYS A 311 0.41 7.81 6.60
C LYS A 311 1.02 7.04 7.77
N ASN A 312 1.08 5.71 7.67
CA ASN A 312 1.68 4.88 8.70
C ASN A 312 3.17 5.17 8.89
N LEU A 313 3.94 5.36 7.82
CA LEU A 313 5.34 5.73 7.91
C LEU A 313 5.54 7.12 8.52
N GLN A 314 4.70 8.09 8.16
CA GLN A 314 4.70 9.42 8.77
C GLN A 314 4.45 9.34 10.29
N GLN A 315 3.46 8.56 10.72
CA GLN A 315 3.18 8.34 12.14
C GLN A 315 4.33 7.66 12.86
N GLU A 316 4.92 6.61 12.28
CA GLU A 316 6.09 5.93 12.87
C GLU A 316 7.31 6.84 12.95
N MET A 317 7.48 7.76 12.01
CA MET A 317 8.52 8.76 12.08
C MET A 317 8.29 9.72 13.23
N TYR A 318 7.06 10.21 13.45
CA TYR A 318 6.75 11.02 14.63
C TYR A 318 6.98 10.27 15.94
N ARG A 319 6.62 8.98 15.99
CA ARG A 319 6.93 8.11 17.15
C ARG A 319 8.44 7.97 17.36
N ALA A 320 9.22 7.80 16.29
CA ALA A 320 10.67 7.71 16.36
C ALA A 320 11.29 9.02 16.88
N VAL A 321 10.87 10.18 16.37
CA VAL A 321 11.31 11.49 16.88
C VAL A 321 10.95 11.66 18.36
N ARG A 322 9.70 11.39 18.73
CA ARG A 322 9.23 11.47 20.12
C ARG A 322 10.04 10.60 21.08
N SER A 323 10.49 9.42 20.62
CA SER A 323 11.32 8.50 21.41
C SER A 323 12.74 9.01 21.68
N THR A 324 13.21 10.02 20.94
CA THR A 324 14.52 10.65 21.17
C THR A 324 14.46 11.76 22.23
N ILE A 325 13.26 12.17 22.64
CA ILE A 325 13.04 13.26 23.60
C ILE A 325 13.06 12.71 25.02
N GLU A 326 13.91 13.29 25.88
CA GLU A 326 13.93 13.00 27.31
C GLU A 326 12.68 13.59 28.00
N GLU A 327 11.92 12.72 28.68
CA GLU A 327 10.78 13.12 29.49
C GLU A 327 11.22 13.69 30.84
N THR A 328 11.23 15.02 30.94
CA THR A 328 11.40 15.73 32.22
C THR A 328 10.03 16.10 32.82
N PRO A 329 9.93 16.37 34.14
CA PRO A 329 8.68 16.82 34.77
C PRO A 329 8.05 18.05 34.10
N GLU A 330 8.87 18.94 33.54
CA GLU A 330 8.42 20.17 32.87
C GLU A 330 7.84 19.88 31.48
N ARG A 331 8.40 18.92 30.75
CA ARG A 331 7.96 18.58 29.37
C ARG A 331 6.82 17.57 29.35
N LYS A 332 6.77 16.70 30.36
CA LYS A 332 5.86 15.57 30.41
C LYS A 332 4.38 15.94 30.21
N PRO A 333 3.82 16.99 30.86
CA PRO A 333 2.42 17.35 30.65
C PRO A 333 2.10 17.64 29.19
N TYR A 334 2.94 18.45 28.52
CA TYR A 334 2.77 18.74 27.10
C TYR A 334 2.94 17.48 26.24
N LEU A 335 3.99 16.71 26.48
CA LEU A 335 4.26 15.51 25.70
C LEU A 335 3.18 14.42 25.85
N ASP A 336 2.53 14.31 27.01
CA ASP A 336 1.41 13.40 27.27
C ASP A 336 0.11 13.89 26.58
N SER A 337 0.02 15.18 26.23
CA SER A 337 -1.11 15.74 25.47
C SER A 337 -1.02 15.51 23.96
N VAL A 338 0.18 15.25 23.42
CA VAL A 338 0.38 14.91 22.01
C VAL A 338 -0.11 13.49 21.76
N ALA A 339 -1.13 13.33 20.92
CA ALA A 339 -1.67 12.01 20.59
C ALA A 339 -0.62 11.12 19.91
N ASP A 340 -0.70 9.81 20.15
CA ASP A 340 0.25 8.84 19.57
C ASP A 340 0.27 8.92 18.03
N GLY A 341 1.49 8.97 17.47
CA GLY A 341 1.70 9.10 16.04
C GLY A 341 1.34 10.46 15.45
N LYS A 342 1.21 11.51 16.27
CA LYS A 342 1.04 12.90 15.81
C LYS A 342 2.32 13.72 15.90
N ASN A 343 2.35 14.81 15.14
CA ASN A 343 3.48 15.72 15.17
C ASN A 343 3.55 16.43 16.54
N LEU A 344 4.76 16.83 16.93
CA LEU A 344 5.02 17.40 18.25
C LEU A 344 4.34 18.76 18.48
N ASP A 345 3.89 19.43 17.42
CA ASP A 345 3.15 20.68 17.47
C ASP A 345 1.62 20.49 17.58
N GLU A 346 1.13 19.25 17.64
CA GLU A 346 -0.30 18.92 17.83
C GLU A 346 -0.68 18.72 19.32
N GLY A 347 0.17 19.11 20.26
CA GLY A 347 -0.11 19.05 21.71
C GLY A 347 -0.97 20.21 22.21
N ASP A 348 -1.39 20.13 23.48
CA ASP A 348 -2.13 21.18 24.18
C ASP A 348 -1.22 22.39 24.47
N ILE A 349 -1.46 23.48 23.74
CA ILE A 349 -0.67 24.71 23.81
C ILE A 349 -0.72 25.34 25.20
N ASP A 350 -1.80 25.16 25.96
CA ASP A 350 -1.92 25.76 27.30
C ASP A 350 -0.89 25.19 28.29
N LEU A 351 -0.34 24.01 28.01
CA LEU A 351 0.70 23.36 28.79
C LEU A 351 2.12 23.85 28.47
N LEU A 352 2.28 24.73 27.48
CA LEU A 352 3.58 25.33 27.14
C LEU A 352 3.91 26.54 28.03
N PRO A 353 5.20 26.89 28.17
CA PRO A 353 5.63 28.13 28.81
C PRO A 353 5.04 29.40 28.16
N ASP A 354 4.84 30.46 28.94
CA ASP A 354 4.25 31.75 28.51
C ASP A 354 4.85 32.29 27.20
N ALA A 355 6.17 32.24 27.06
CA ALA A 355 6.86 32.72 25.88
C ALA A 355 6.47 31.93 24.62
N LEU A 356 6.33 30.60 24.73
CA LEU A 356 5.91 29.74 23.62
C LEU A 356 4.42 29.86 23.31
N ARG A 357 3.57 29.99 24.34
CA ARG A 357 2.13 30.28 24.14
C ARG A 357 1.94 31.60 23.40
N SER A 358 2.69 32.64 23.79
CA SER A 358 2.68 33.94 23.10
C SER A 358 3.18 33.83 21.66
N SER A 359 4.21 33.03 21.40
CA SER A 359 4.73 32.77 20.06
C SER A 359 3.69 32.04 19.19
N TYR A 360 3.05 31.00 19.73
CA TYR A 360 1.96 30.29 19.07
C TYR A 360 0.78 31.22 18.76
N GLY A 361 0.37 32.08 19.71
CA GLY A 361 -0.74 33.01 19.51
C GLY A 361 -0.50 33.99 18.34
N LYS A 362 0.76 34.42 18.10
CA LYS A 362 1.12 35.21 16.91
C LYS A 362 0.97 34.42 15.62
N TYR A 363 1.36 33.14 15.64
CA TYR A 363 1.18 32.24 14.50
C TYR A 363 -0.31 32.00 14.22
N GLU A 364 -1.09 31.66 15.25
CA GLU A 364 -2.53 31.39 15.15
C GLU A 364 -3.27 32.62 14.60
N SER A 365 -3.01 33.81 15.14
CA SER A 365 -3.61 35.05 14.63
C SER A 365 -3.28 35.30 13.15
N ALA A 366 -2.02 35.11 12.75
CA ALA A 366 -1.60 35.28 11.35
C ALA A 366 -2.21 34.20 10.42
N TRP A 367 -2.38 32.98 10.93
CA TRP A 367 -3.02 31.87 10.21
C TRP A 367 -4.51 32.14 9.98
N GLU A 368 -5.23 32.60 11.01
CA GLU A 368 -6.66 32.96 10.90
C GLU A 368 -6.86 34.06 9.85
N GLU A 369 -6.00 35.08 9.86
CA GLU A 369 -6.02 36.15 8.86
C GLU A 369 -5.72 35.62 7.46
N ALA A 370 -4.66 34.82 7.28
CA ALA A 370 -4.33 34.22 5.98
C ALA A 370 -5.47 33.36 5.42
N MET A 371 -6.13 32.56 6.27
CA MET A 371 -7.27 31.71 5.88
C MET A 371 -8.51 32.55 5.55
N SER A 372 -8.77 33.60 6.31
CA SER A 372 -9.84 34.57 6.04
C SER A 372 -9.62 35.24 4.68
N MET A 373 -8.41 35.73 4.40
CA MET A 373 -8.08 36.38 3.13
C MET A 373 -8.28 35.43 1.94
N ARG A 374 -7.79 34.19 2.06
CA ARG A 374 -7.94 33.14 1.03
C ARG A 374 -9.39 32.77 0.75
N SER A 375 -10.22 32.67 1.79
CA SER A 375 -11.61 32.25 1.66
C SER A 375 -12.55 33.40 1.24
N SER A 376 -12.20 34.65 1.55
CA SER A 376 -13.03 35.82 1.24
C SER A 376 -13.21 36.06 -0.26
N GLY A 377 -12.19 35.75 -1.08
CA GLY A 377 -12.15 36.11 -2.50
C GLY A 377 -12.02 37.62 -2.76
N LEU A 378 -11.78 38.43 -1.72
CA LEU A 378 -11.72 39.90 -1.80
C LEU A 378 -10.28 40.45 -1.79
N CYS A 379 -9.31 39.63 -1.38
CA CYS A 379 -7.91 40.04 -1.24
C CYS A 379 -7.13 39.80 -2.54
N HIS A 380 -6.19 40.70 -2.84
CA HIS A 380 -5.29 40.52 -3.97
C HIS A 380 -4.34 39.33 -3.71
N PRO A 381 -3.95 38.54 -4.73
CA PRO A 381 -3.06 37.39 -4.55
C PRO A 381 -1.71 37.72 -3.90
N ASP A 382 -1.17 38.91 -4.16
CA ASP A 382 0.10 39.34 -3.56
C ASP A 382 -0.04 39.60 -2.05
N ASP A 383 -1.15 40.20 -1.61
CA ASP A 383 -1.43 40.44 -0.18
C ASP A 383 -1.60 39.10 0.56
N ILE A 384 -2.27 38.14 -0.09
CA ILE A 384 -2.42 36.77 0.45
C ILE A 384 -1.04 36.11 0.59
N ARG A 385 -0.14 36.31 -0.37
CA ARG A 385 1.23 35.78 -0.33
C ARG A 385 2.01 36.40 0.82
N GLU A 386 2.00 37.73 0.95
CA GLU A 386 2.69 38.44 2.04
C GLU A 386 2.19 37.97 3.41
N GLN A 387 0.87 37.87 3.60
CA GLN A 387 0.31 37.35 4.84
C GLN A 387 0.68 35.89 5.10
N THR A 388 0.75 35.07 4.04
CA THR A 388 1.22 33.67 4.14
C THR A 388 2.68 33.61 4.58
N ASP A 389 3.53 34.52 4.10
CA ASP A 389 4.94 34.60 4.49
C ASP A 389 5.10 35.01 5.96
N ILE A 390 4.28 35.95 6.45
CA ILE A 390 4.21 36.32 7.87
C ILE A 390 3.79 35.12 8.73
N MET A 391 2.72 34.42 8.34
CA MET A 391 2.25 33.21 9.00
C MET A 391 3.35 32.14 9.08
N ASN A 392 4.03 31.85 7.96
CA ASN A 392 5.13 30.89 7.91
C ASN A 392 6.32 31.31 8.80
N GLY A 393 6.62 32.61 8.84
CA GLY A 393 7.64 33.17 9.71
C GLY A 393 7.33 32.94 11.19
N ASN A 394 6.11 33.28 11.61
CA ASN A 394 5.64 33.07 12.99
C ASN A 394 5.62 31.58 13.37
N TYR A 395 5.16 30.70 12.46
CA TYR A 395 5.19 29.26 12.69
C TYR A 395 6.62 28.74 12.89
N LYS A 396 7.57 29.22 12.08
CA LYS A 396 8.98 28.82 12.21
C LYS A 396 9.58 29.26 13.55
N GLU A 397 9.26 30.46 14.02
CA GLU A 397 9.69 30.94 15.34
C GLU A 397 9.12 30.06 16.46
N PHE A 398 7.81 29.79 16.43
CA PHE A 398 7.15 28.89 17.38
C PHE A 398 7.77 27.49 17.34
N ARG A 399 7.95 26.91 16.15
CA ARG A 399 8.44 25.54 15.99
C ARG A 399 9.90 25.36 16.42
N GLU A 400 10.72 26.39 16.23
CA GLU A 400 12.08 26.45 16.73
C GLU A 400 12.10 26.51 18.27
N GLY A 401 11.27 27.37 18.86
CA GLY A 401 11.13 27.48 20.31
C GLY A 401 10.58 26.20 20.96
N LEU A 402 9.60 25.55 20.32
CA LEU A 402 9.06 24.26 20.76
C LEU A 402 10.16 23.18 20.75
N ARG A 403 10.97 23.13 19.69
CA ARG A 403 12.11 22.20 19.60
C ARG A 403 13.09 22.42 20.76
N GLU A 404 13.45 23.66 21.04
CA GLU A 404 14.34 24.02 22.15
C GLU A 404 13.76 23.62 23.51
N PHE A 405 12.49 23.92 23.76
CA PHE A 405 11.78 23.51 24.98
C PHE A 405 11.80 21.99 25.17
N LEU A 406 11.54 21.24 24.10
CA LEU A 406 11.57 19.77 24.12
C LEU A 406 12.98 19.19 24.17
N GLY A 407 14.03 20.00 24.00
CA GLY A 407 15.41 19.52 23.91
C GLY A 407 15.64 18.60 22.70
N LEU A 408 14.86 18.78 21.64
CA LEU A 408 14.95 17.98 20.42
C LEU A 408 16.16 18.42 19.60
N ASP A 409 17.07 17.50 19.30
CA ASP A 409 18.15 17.74 18.35
C ASP A 409 17.54 18.06 16.97
N LYS A 410 17.93 19.19 16.39
CA LYS A 410 17.50 19.63 15.06
C LYS A 410 17.79 18.58 13.99
N ALA A 411 18.88 17.82 14.13
CA ALA A 411 19.19 16.73 13.21
C ALA A 411 18.11 15.64 13.26
N ASN A 412 17.59 15.31 14.45
CA ASN A 412 16.62 14.23 14.63
C ASN A 412 15.15 14.67 14.49
N ASP A 413 14.90 15.90 14.03
CA ASP A 413 13.55 16.36 13.80
C ASP A 413 12.93 15.68 12.56
N ALA A 414 11.60 15.58 12.51
CA ALA A 414 10.89 14.90 11.44
C ALA A 414 11.08 15.65 10.11
N SER A 415 11.91 15.11 9.21
CA SER A 415 12.13 15.67 7.87
C SER A 415 11.71 14.67 6.81
N PHE A 416 10.57 14.92 6.18
CA PHE A 416 10.06 14.04 5.13
C PHE A 416 9.41 14.80 3.98
N VAL A 417 9.35 14.13 2.83
CA VAL A 417 8.61 14.57 1.64
C VAL A 417 7.84 13.38 1.10
N ARG A 418 6.57 13.61 0.74
CA ARG A 418 5.79 12.65 -0.04
C ARG A 418 6.10 12.89 -1.51
N GLU A 419 6.75 11.92 -2.14
CA GLU A 419 7.01 11.95 -3.58
C GLU A 419 6.02 11.04 -4.28
N GLN A 420 5.37 11.55 -5.32
CA GLN A 420 4.32 10.82 -6.04
C GLN A 420 4.65 10.74 -7.53
N PRO A 421 4.39 9.59 -8.16
CA PRO A 421 4.41 9.51 -9.60
C PRO A 421 3.40 10.47 -10.22
N THR A 422 3.70 10.96 -11.41
CA THR A 422 2.81 11.88 -12.14
C THR A 422 1.54 11.15 -12.57
N TYR A 423 0.38 11.74 -12.27
CA TYR A 423 -0.92 11.24 -12.74
C TYR A 423 -0.92 11.06 -14.27
N PRO A 424 -1.47 9.95 -14.81
CA PRO A 424 -2.33 8.94 -14.16
C PRO A 424 -1.59 7.71 -13.61
N ASN A 425 -0.25 7.73 -13.53
CA ASN A 425 0.51 6.55 -13.11
C ASN A 425 0.34 6.27 -11.62
N LYS A 426 0.16 4.99 -11.25
CA LYS A 426 -0.04 4.63 -9.84
C LYS A 426 1.29 4.46 -9.09
N ASP A 427 2.33 4.02 -9.79
CA ASP A 427 3.64 3.69 -9.27
C ASP A 427 4.76 4.21 -10.21
N TRP A 428 6.01 4.19 -9.72
CA TRP A 428 7.16 4.72 -10.45
C TRP A 428 7.53 3.87 -11.67
N ASN A 429 7.27 2.56 -11.62
CA ASN A 429 7.53 1.68 -12.75
C ASN A 429 6.56 1.94 -13.91
N GLU A 430 5.28 2.20 -13.62
CA GLU A 430 4.27 2.63 -14.58
C GLU A 430 4.66 3.98 -15.20
N GLN A 431 5.09 4.94 -14.39
CA GLN A 431 5.55 6.24 -14.91
C GLN A 431 6.74 6.07 -15.87
N LEU A 432 7.71 5.22 -15.51
CA LEU A 432 8.85 4.96 -16.38
C LEU A 432 8.42 4.38 -17.74
N LEU A 433 7.51 3.40 -17.72
CA LEU A 433 6.99 2.78 -18.93
C LEU A 433 6.14 3.75 -19.77
N ALA A 434 5.39 4.65 -19.11
CA ALA A 434 4.62 5.69 -19.79
C ALA A 434 5.53 6.70 -20.52
N GLY A 435 6.63 7.11 -19.88
CA GLY A 435 7.63 8.00 -20.49
C GLY A 435 8.27 7.39 -21.74
N GLN A 436 8.68 6.12 -21.68
CA GLN A 436 9.26 5.41 -22.84
C GLN A 436 8.29 5.32 -24.02
N LYS A 437 7.01 5.01 -23.76
CA LYS A 437 6.00 4.97 -24.82
C LYS A 437 5.80 6.32 -25.49
N GLN A 438 5.87 7.41 -24.73
CA GLN A 438 5.79 8.76 -25.30
C GLN A 438 7.00 9.07 -26.19
N GLU A 439 8.22 8.76 -25.73
CA GLU A 439 9.44 8.91 -26.53
C GLU A 439 9.38 8.08 -27.83
N GLU A 440 8.99 6.81 -27.76
CA GLU A 440 8.80 5.95 -28.95
C GLU A 440 7.79 6.54 -29.94
N THR A 441 6.66 7.09 -29.46
CA THR A 441 5.68 7.73 -30.36
C THR A 441 6.19 9.02 -30.99
N VAL A 442 7.01 9.80 -30.27
CA VAL A 442 7.62 11.03 -30.80
C VAL A 442 8.66 10.68 -31.85
N ASP A 443 9.50 9.67 -31.60
CA ASP A 443 10.50 9.17 -32.54
C ASP A 443 9.84 8.59 -33.80
N GLU A 444 8.75 7.82 -33.68
CA GLU A 444 7.98 7.33 -34.83
C GLU A 444 7.35 8.47 -35.64
N THR A 445 6.88 9.52 -34.97
CA THR A 445 6.30 10.70 -35.63
C THR A 445 7.38 11.50 -36.36
N GLN A 446 8.53 11.74 -35.73
CA GLN A 446 9.66 12.42 -36.36
C GLN A 446 10.26 11.60 -37.51
N ALA A 447 10.34 10.28 -37.38
CA ALA A 447 10.79 9.40 -38.45
C ALA A 447 9.84 9.45 -39.67
N ARG A 448 8.52 9.50 -39.45
CA ARG A 448 7.52 9.69 -40.53
C ARG A 448 7.59 11.07 -41.17
N GLU A 449 7.85 12.11 -40.38
CA GLU A 449 7.99 13.49 -40.88
C GLU A 449 9.32 13.71 -41.62
N GLN A 450 10.37 12.94 -41.31
CA GLN A 450 11.67 12.96 -42.00
C GLN A 450 11.74 12.04 -43.22
N SER A 451 10.70 11.22 -43.47
CA SER A 451 10.57 10.40 -44.67
C SER A 451 9.50 10.89 -45.68
N PRO A 452 9.55 12.13 -46.21
CA PRO A 452 8.85 12.47 -47.44
C PRO A 452 9.85 12.44 -48.60
N GLU A 453 9.98 11.32 -49.32
CA GLU A 453 10.39 11.24 -50.74
C GLU A 453 10.80 9.80 -51.17
N GLU A 454 9.92 8.79 -51.06
CA GLU A 454 10.07 7.59 -51.93
C GLU A 454 8.75 7.07 -52.54
N GLU A 455 7.58 7.45 -52.03
CA GLU A 455 6.30 6.97 -52.59
C GLU A 455 5.68 7.86 -53.70
N GLN A 456 6.33 8.95 -54.12
CA GLN A 456 5.86 9.78 -55.25
C GLN A 456 6.63 9.62 -56.57
N GLN A 457 7.59 8.69 -56.67
CA GLN A 457 8.37 8.46 -57.92
C GLN A 457 8.06 7.16 -58.69
N THR A 458 6.91 6.50 -58.46
CA THR A 458 6.47 5.36 -59.29
C THR A 458 5.33 5.66 -60.26
N HIS A 459 4.82 6.89 -60.29
CA HIS A 459 3.87 7.34 -61.31
C HIS A 459 4.43 8.53 -62.08
N PHE A 460 5.42 8.33 -62.95
CA PHE A 460 5.59 9.03 -64.24
C PHE A 460 6.92 8.60 -64.90
N ARG A 461 6.82 7.60 -65.80
CA ARG A 461 7.70 7.23 -66.94
C ARG A 461 7.32 5.78 -67.28
N ARG A 462 6.70 5.42 -68.40
CA ARG A 462 6.65 5.99 -69.74
C ARG A 462 5.36 5.54 -70.41
#